data_AF-A0A242A824-F1
#
_entry.id   AF-A0A242A824-F1
#
_cell.length_a   1.000
_cell.length_b   1.000
_cell.length_c   1.000
_cell.angle_alpha   90.00
_cell.angle_beta   90.00
_cell.angle_gamma   90.00
#
_symmetry.space_group_name_H-M   'P 1'
#
loop_
_entity.id
_entity.type
_entity.pdbx_description
1 polymer ?
#
loop_
_entity_poly.entity_id
_entity_poly.type
_entity_poly.pdbx_seq_one_letter_code
_entity_poly.pdbx_strand_id
1 'polypeptide(L)' 'MDIIEIFWTNVEWHMKNKNLPLRQSHENALKKRAGIQLRTVEEIAKCLKIDDYSVLFEKVD' A
#
# COMPACT_ATOMS: atom_id res chain seq x y z
N MET A 1 -10.03 8.09 -9.31
CA MET A 1 -8.90 7.39 -8.70
C MET A 1 -8.59 6.17 -9.53
N ASP A 2 -7.39 6.12 -10.11
CA ASP A 2 -6.90 4.92 -10.77
C ASP A 2 -6.48 3.85 -9.73
N ILE A 3 -6.23 2.62 -10.17
CA ILE A 3 -5.88 1.50 -9.26
C ILE A 3 -4.59 1.76 -8.47
N ILE A 4 -3.66 2.55 -9.01
CA ILE A 4 -2.39 2.90 -8.35
C ILE A 4 -2.65 3.92 -7.25
N GLU A 5 -3.52 4.89 -7.50
CA GLU A 5 -3.94 5.90 -6.55
C GLU A 5 -4.71 5.26 -5.38
N ILE A 6 -5.65 4.34 -5.67
CA ILE A 6 -6.38 3.55 -4.66
C ILE A 6 -5.40 2.78 -3.78
N PHE A 7 -4.52 2.02 -4.42
CA PHE A 7 -3.52 1.22 -3.72
C PHE A 7 -2.69 2.06 -2.75
N TRP A 8 -2.09 3.16 -3.22
CA TRP A 8 -1.20 3.96 -2.38
C TRP A 8 -1.95 4.73 -1.28
N THR A 9 -3.20 5.13 -1.51
CA THR A 9 -4.02 5.77 -0.48
C THR A 9 -4.38 4.77 0.62
N ASN A 10 -4.74 3.54 0.27
CA ASN A 10 -5.01 2.49 1.25
C ASN A 10 -3.75 2.11 2.04
N VAL A 11 -2.59 2.00 1.36
CA VAL A 11 -1.30 1.78 2.02
C VAL A 11 -1.01 2.87 3.05
N GLU A 12 -1.17 4.13 2.67
CA GLU A 12 -0.91 5.25 3.57
C GLU A 12 -1.85 5.25 4.79
N TRP A 13 -3.13 4.92 4.58
CA TRP A 13 -4.11 4.79 5.66
C TRP A 13 -3.71 3.69 6.65
N HIS A 14 -3.33 2.50 6.16
CA HIS A 14 -2.88 1.39 7.01
C HIS A 14 -1.60 1.73 7.77
N MET A 15 -0.63 2.40 7.13
CA MET A 15 0.59 2.86 7.79
C MET A 15 0.25 3.78 8.97
N LYS A 16 -0.61 4.78 8.76
CA LYS A 16 -1.01 5.76 9.79
C LYS A 16 -1.78 5.09 10.93
N ASN A 17 -2.77 4.26 10.61
CA ASN A 17 -3.64 3.65 11.63
C ASN A 17 -2.97 2.54 12.44
N LYS A 18 -2.06 1.79 11.83
CA LYS A 18 -1.35 0.70 12.51
C LYS A 18 0.01 1.12 13.06
N ASN A 19 0.44 2.35 12.77
CA ASN A 19 1.77 2.86 13.10
C ASN A 19 2.89 1.91 12.63
N LEU A 20 2.72 1.34 11.42
CA LEU A 20 3.66 0.39 10.82
C LEU A 20 4.47 1.09 9.72
N PRO A 21 5.81 1.08 9.80
CA PRO A 21 6.65 1.63 8.75
C PRO A 21 6.74 0.68 7.56
N LEU A 22 7.00 1.25 6.37
CA LEU A 22 7.38 0.47 5.21
C LEU A 22 8.91 0.38 5.10
N ARG A 23 9.38 -0.53 4.25
CA ARG A 23 10.78 -0.51 3.81
C ARG A 23 11.04 0.77 3.01
N GLN A 24 12.25 1.32 3.11
CA GLN A 24 12.63 2.57 2.44
C GLN A 24 12.37 2.55 0.92
N SER A 25 12.55 1.40 0.26
CA SER A 25 12.22 1.23 -1.16
C SER A 25 10.73 1.45 -1.46
N HIS A 26 9.85 0.93 -0.61
CA HIS A 26 8.40 1.05 -0.74
C HIS A 26 7.92 2.46 -0.36
N GLU A 27 8.55 3.11 0.62
CA GLU A 27 8.28 4.52 0.92
C GLU A 27 8.62 5.43 -0.26
N ASN A 28 9.74 5.18 -0.94
CA ASN A 28 10.11 5.92 -2.14
C ASN A 28 9.12 5.69 -3.29
N ALA A 29 8.58 4.47 -3.42
CA ALA A 29 7.54 4.16 -4.40
C ALA A 29 6.21 4.84 -4.06
N LEU A 30 5.81 4.86 -2.78
CA LEU A 30 4.64 5.59 -2.27
C LEU A 30 4.72 7.08 -2.59
N LYS A 31 5.86 7.72 -2.28
CA LYS A 31 6.09 9.16 -2.54
C LYS A 31 5.95 9.51 -4.02
N LYS A 32 6.33 8.59 -4.91
CA LYS A 32 6.24 8.77 -6.37
C LYS A 32 4.90 8.31 -6.95
N ARG A 33 4.01 7.75 -6.11
CA ARG A 33 2.81 7.02 -6.55
C ARG A 33 3.12 6.07 -7.71
N ALA A 34 4.23 5.32 -7.59
CA ALA A 34 4.76 4.51 -8.67
C ALA A 34 3.86 3.29 -8.96
N GLY A 35 3.80 2.87 -10.22
CA GLY A 35 3.26 1.55 -10.57
C GLY A 35 4.15 0.44 -10.00
N ILE A 36 3.53 -0.61 -9.45
CA ILE A 36 4.25 -1.73 -8.83
C ILE A 36 3.73 -3.07 -9.34
N GLN A 37 4.56 -4.10 -9.19
CA GLN A 37 4.18 -5.48 -9.51
C GLN A 37 3.26 -6.04 -8.43
N LEU A 38 2.39 -6.99 -8.81
CA LEU A 38 1.51 -7.69 -7.87
C LEU A 38 2.27 -8.38 -6.74
N ARG A 39 3.48 -8.91 -6.99
CA ARG A 39 4.33 -9.46 -5.92
C ARG A 39 4.68 -8.41 -4.87
N THR A 40 4.96 -7.18 -5.27
CA THR A 40 5.26 -6.08 -4.34
C THR A 40 4.02 -5.65 -3.56
N VAL A 41 2.81 -5.74 -4.16
CA VAL A 41 1.55 -5.52 -3.44
C VAL A 41 1.41 -6.50 -2.27
N GLU A 42 1.66 -7.79 -2.53
CA GLU A 42 1.64 -8.86 -1.52
C GLU A 42 2.69 -8.64 -0.42
N GLU A 43 3.92 -8.25 -0.80
CA GLU A 43 4.97 -7.92 0.18
C GLU A 43 4.57 -6.75 1.09
N ILE A 44 3.96 -5.71 0.53
CA ILE A 44 3.47 -4.55 1.29
C ILE A 44 2.30 -4.94 2.19
N ALA A 45 1.35 -5.73 1.70
CA ALA A 45 0.22 -6.23 2.49
C ALA A 45 0.70 -7.02 3.72
N LYS A 46 1.68 -7.90 3.54
CA LYS A 46 2.34 -8.63 4.63
C LYS A 46 3.01 -7.71 5.64
N CYS A 47 3.72 -6.67 5.19
CA CYS A 47 4.29 -5.66 6.09
C CYS A 47 3.21 -4.93 6.91
N LEU A 48 2.06 -4.64 6.29
CA LEU A 48 0.95 -3.93 6.92
C LEU A 48 -0.01 -4.83 7.71
N LYS A 49 0.26 -6.14 7.76
CA LYS A 49 -0.59 -7.15 8.43
C LYS A 49 -2.06 -7.03 7.97
N ILE A 50 -2.25 -6.99 6.66
CA ILE A 50 -3.56 -7.04 6.00
C ILE A 50 -3.63 -8.28 5.11
N ASP A 51 -4.84 -8.59 4.66
CA ASP A 51 -5.06 -9.64 3.69
C ASP A 51 -4.38 -9.29 2.36
N ASP A 52 -3.85 -10.29 1.69
CA ASP A 52 -3.13 -10.09 0.45
C ASP A 52 -4.09 -9.52 -0.61
N TYR A 53 -3.65 -8.51 -1.37
CA TYR A 53 -4.43 -7.82 -2.41
C TYR A 53 -5.70 -7.07 -1.96
N SER A 54 -6.17 -7.18 -0.71
CA SER A 54 -7.35 -6.44 -0.23
C SER A 54 -7.16 -4.92 -0.37
N VAL A 55 -5.93 -4.47 -0.15
CA VAL A 55 -5.45 -3.08 -0.33
C VAL A 55 -5.71 -2.49 -1.72
N LEU A 56 -5.97 -3.32 -2.75
CA LEU A 56 -6.29 -2.85 -4.11
C LEU A 56 -7.77 -2.48 -4.28
N PHE A 57 -8.64 -2.98 -3.42
CA PHE A 57 -10.10 -2.87 -3.57
C PHE A 57 -10.79 -2.23 -2.37
N GLU A 58 -10.05 -2.03 -1.28
CA GLU A 58 -10.52 -1.30 -0.12
C GLU A 58 -10.92 0.13 -0.48
N LYS A 59 -12.02 0.58 0.13
CA LYS A 59 -12.47 1.96 0.06
C LYS A 59 -12.30 2.57 1.44
N VAL A 60 -11.22 3.32 1.63
CA VAL A 60 -11.04 4.19 2.79
C VAL A 60 -11.71 5.52 2.48
N ASP A 61 -12.70 5.90 3.29
CA ASP A 61 -13.41 7.20 3.20
C ASP A 61 -12.58 8.33 3.83
#